data_AF-T1B0N7-F1
#
_entry.id   AF-T1B0N7-F1
#
_cell.length_a   1.000
_cell.length_b   1.000
_cell.length_c   1.000
_cell.angle_alpha   90.00
_cell.angle_beta   90.00
_cell.angle_gamma   90.00
#
_symmetry.space_group_name_H-M   'P 1'
#
loop_
_entity.id
_entity.type
_entity.pdbx_description
1 polymer ?
#
loop_
_entity_poly.entity_id
_entity_poly.type
_entity_poly.pdbx_seq_one_letter_code
_entity_poly.pdbx_strand_id
1 'polypeptide(L)'
;SHPGPRGRYAGEEAFEVGINRQFVRLNRFAYQSAPFAGKPVVGAYLRRWDVENIGLILSAKAYGRLLSDTETFLISDRESAEAPGAGLLGIDDLRGLLALPSVEAVANQLVKFGYGSVLLENLEAFHSRPDVFFLVQALERQYLEQLRGAVRFFQGDEWVVRQFVSQELDRRNVLALLKGVELHIPPEELTTFFLEGGSLSAKAFADLCALPGVAEVVSGLGNAFP
;
A
#
# COMPACT_ATOMS: atom_id res chain seq x y z
N SER A 1 -1.87 -39.98 -0.58
CA SER A 1 -1.36 -39.00 -1.57
C SER A 1 -2.53 -38.16 -2.06
N HIS A 2 -2.82 -37.04 -1.41
CA HIS A 2 -3.86 -36.11 -1.88
C HIS A 2 -3.32 -35.33 -3.09
N PRO A 3 -3.98 -35.37 -4.25
CA PRO A 3 -3.59 -34.53 -5.37
C PRO A 3 -4.04 -33.09 -5.06
N GLY A 4 -3.07 -32.18 -4.92
CA GLY A 4 -3.35 -30.74 -4.80
C GLY A 4 -4.02 -30.21 -6.08
N PRO A 5 -4.71 -29.06 -6.02
CA PRO A 5 -5.58 -28.57 -7.08
C PRO A 5 -4.77 -27.99 -8.24
N ARG A 6 -4.19 -28.86 -9.06
CA ARG A 6 -3.60 -28.50 -10.37
C ARG A 6 -4.72 -28.56 -11.41
N GLY A 7 -5.39 -27.43 -11.65
CA GLY A 7 -6.36 -27.36 -12.74
C GLY A 7 -7.30 -26.15 -12.80
N ARG A 8 -7.12 -25.12 -11.95
CA ARG A 8 -8.09 -24.01 -11.86
C ARG A 8 -7.73 -22.74 -12.65
N TYR A 9 -6.49 -22.61 -13.11
CA TYR A 9 -5.99 -21.40 -13.79
C TYR A 9 -5.26 -21.80 -15.08
N ALA A 10 -5.49 -21.06 -16.16
CA ALA A 10 -4.87 -21.30 -17.46
C ALA A 10 -4.31 -19.98 -18.02
N GLY A 11 -3.20 -20.05 -18.76
CA GLY A 11 -2.60 -18.87 -19.39
C GLY A 11 -2.03 -17.87 -18.37
N GLU A 12 -2.34 -16.59 -18.56
CA GLU A 12 -1.85 -15.44 -17.78
C GLU A 12 -2.15 -15.55 -16.28
N GLU A 13 -3.34 -16.05 -15.91
CA GLU A 13 -3.72 -16.22 -14.51
C GLU A 13 -2.84 -17.22 -13.77
N ALA A 14 -2.43 -18.32 -14.43
CA ALA A 14 -1.55 -19.30 -13.82
C ALA A 14 -0.14 -18.73 -13.57
N PHE A 15 0.30 -17.82 -14.44
CA PHE A 15 1.56 -17.11 -14.31
C PHE A 15 1.54 -16.14 -13.12
N GLU A 16 0.51 -15.29 -13.02
CA GLU A 16 0.32 -14.35 -11.91
C GLU A 16 0.27 -15.07 -10.56
N VAL A 17 -0.49 -16.16 -10.48
CA VAL A 17 -0.56 -16.99 -9.26
C VAL A 17 0.81 -17.57 -8.89
N GLY A 18 1.59 -17.99 -9.88
CA GLY A 18 2.95 -18.47 -9.68
C GLY A 18 3.89 -17.41 -9.13
N ILE A 19 3.84 -16.19 -9.67
CA ILE A 19 4.62 -15.03 -9.21
C ILE A 19 4.23 -14.68 -7.77
N ASN A 20 2.93 -14.49 -7.50
CA ASN A 20 2.45 -14.12 -6.17
C ASN A 20 2.89 -15.12 -5.10
N ARG A 21 2.83 -16.42 -5.41
CA ARG A 21 3.31 -17.46 -4.49
C ARG A 21 4.81 -17.36 -4.23
N GLN A 22 5.62 -17.23 -5.28
CA GLN A 22 7.06 -17.10 -5.13
C GLN A 22 7.43 -15.84 -4.33
N PHE A 23 6.71 -14.75 -4.60
CA PHE A 23 6.88 -13.47 -3.94
C PHE A 23 6.66 -13.57 -2.42
N VAL A 24 5.57 -14.20 -1.99
CA VAL A 24 5.29 -14.34 -0.56
C VAL A 24 6.28 -15.28 0.14
N ARG A 25 6.76 -16.32 -0.55
CA ARG A 25 7.85 -17.18 -0.04
C ARG A 25 9.12 -16.38 0.21
N LEU A 26 9.50 -15.48 -0.71
CA LEU A 26 10.67 -14.63 -0.55
C LEU A 26 10.51 -13.65 0.61
N ASN A 27 9.34 -13.05 0.78
CA ASN A 27 9.06 -12.16 1.92
C ASN A 27 9.16 -12.89 3.26
N ARG A 28 8.57 -14.08 3.35
CA ARG A 28 8.66 -14.94 4.55
C ARG A 28 10.12 -15.29 4.84
N PHE A 29 10.87 -15.68 3.82
CA PHE A 29 12.29 -16.00 3.95
C PHE A 29 13.11 -14.79 4.42
N ALA A 30 12.86 -13.60 3.86
CA ALA A 30 13.53 -12.36 4.24
C ALA A 30 13.28 -12.03 5.73
N TYR A 31 12.03 -12.13 6.18
CA TYR A 31 11.68 -11.89 7.58
C TYR A 31 12.27 -12.92 8.54
N GLN A 32 12.25 -14.21 8.18
CA GLN A 32 12.82 -15.29 8.99
C GLN A 32 14.34 -15.18 9.09
N SER A 33 14.99 -14.76 8.01
CA SER A 33 16.44 -14.60 7.91
C SER A 33 16.95 -13.29 8.52
N ALA A 34 16.07 -12.31 8.74
CA ALA A 34 16.46 -11.04 9.34
C ALA A 34 16.97 -11.24 10.79
N PRO A 35 18.06 -10.56 11.19
CA PRO A 35 18.52 -10.58 12.56
C PRO A 35 17.47 -9.99 13.49
N PHE A 36 17.52 -10.34 14.79
CA PHE A 36 16.53 -9.89 15.77
C PHE A 36 16.30 -8.37 15.74
N ALA A 37 17.38 -7.58 15.67
CA ALA A 37 17.31 -6.13 15.56
C ALA A 37 16.65 -5.63 14.27
N GLY A 38 16.72 -6.39 13.17
CA GLY A 38 16.14 -6.03 11.86
C GLY A 38 14.71 -6.50 11.66
N LYS A 39 14.22 -7.47 12.44
CA LYS A 39 12.84 -7.99 12.33
C LYS A 39 11.76 -6.91 12.43
N PRO A 40 11.85 -5.91 13.34
CA PRO A 40 10.86 -4.83 13.37
C PRO A 40 10.80 -4.03 12.07
N VAL A 41 11.96 -3.72 11.47
CA VAL A 41 12.03 -2.96 10.20
C VAL A 41 11.49 -3.78 9.03
N VAL A 42 11.95 -5.03 8.89
CA VAL A 42 11.49 -5.91 7.81
C VAL A 42 9.99 -6.19 7.95
N GLY A 43 9.51 -6.46 9.17
CA GLY A 43 8.08 -6.64 9.44
C GLY A 43 7.26 -5.39 9.13
N ALA A 44 7.74 -4.20 9.53
CA ALA A 44 7.07 -2.94 9.20
C ALA A 44 7.04 -2.69 7.69
N TYR A 45 8.13 -2.97 6.97
CA TYR A 45 8.21 -2.81 5.51
C TYR A 45 7.22 -3.70 4.78
N LEU A 46 7.14 -4.97 5.18
CA LEU A 46 6.31 -5.96 4.50
C LEU A 46 4.79 -5.71 4.69
N ARG A 47 4.37 -4.87 5.65
CA ARG A 47 2.97 -4.38 5.75
C ARG A 47 2.50 -3.63 4.50
N ARG A 48 3.41 -3.23 3.61
CA ARG A 48 3.09 -2.71 2.28
C ARG A 48 2.10 -3.59 1.54
N TRP A 49 2.25 -4.92 1.63
CA TRP A 49 1.38 -5.85 0.92
C TRP A 49 -0.04 -5.87 1.48
N ASP A 50 -0.21 -5.63 2.79
CA ASP A 50 -1.54 -5.42 3.36
C ASP A 50 -2.17 -4.15 2.77
N VAL A 51 -1.41 -3.05 2.70
CA VAL A 51 -1.90 -1.77 2.12
C VAL A 51 -2.30 -1.94 0.66
N GLU A 52 -1.47 -2.60 -0.15
CA GLU A 52 -1.76 -2.85 -1.57
C GLU A 52 -2.99 -3.74 -1.75
N ASN A 53 -3.09 -4.84 -0.98
CA ASN A 53 -4.26 -5.73 -1.01
C ASN A 53 -5.54 -5.00 -0.56
N ILE A 54 -5.49 -4.22 0.52
CA ILE A 54 -6.63 -3.43 0.99
C ILE A 54 -7.03 -2.41 -0.08
N GLY A 55 -6.08 -1.68 -0.66
CA GLY A 55 -6.35 -0.71 -1.73
C GLY A 55 -7.02 -1.35 -2.95
N LEU A 56 -6.58 -2.55 -3.34
CA LEU A 56 -7.22 -3.33 -4.40
C LEU A 56 -8.66 -3.72 -4.06
N ILE A 57 -8.89 -4.22 -2.83
CA ILE A 57 -10.23 -4.59 -2.36
C ILE A 57 -11.16 -3.36 -2.33
N LEU A 58 -10.70 -2.24 -1.77
CA LEU A 58 -11.45 -0.99 -1.73
C LEU A 58 -11.81 -0.52 -3.13
N SER A 59 -10.85 -0.55 -4.06
CA SER A 59 -11.06 -0.21 -5.47
C SER A 59 -12.12 -1.10 -6.10
N ALA A 60 -12.01 -2.43 -5.92
CA ALA A 60 -12.98 -3.37 -6.45
C ALA A 60 -14.39 -3.11 -5.92
N LYS A 61 -14.52 -2.75 -4.63
CA LYS A 61 -15.80 -2.40 -4.02
C LYS A 61 -16.37 -1.08 -4.53
N ALA A 62 -15.55 -0.05 -4.64
CA ALA A 62 -15.97 1.25 -5.14
C ALA A 62 -16.45 1.19 -6.61
N TYR A 63 -15.79 0.38 -7.44
CA TYR A 63 -16.12 0.24 -8.87
C TYR A 63 -17.03 -0.95 -9.19
N GLY A 64 -17.58 -1.65 -8.19
CA GLY A 64 -18.51 -2.76 -8.38
C GLY A 64 -17.93 -3.96 -9.16
N ARG A 65 -16.62 -4.22 -9.04
CA ARG A 65 -15.96 -5.35 -9.73
C ARG A 65 -16.36 -6.69 -9.13
N LEU A 66 -16.31 -7.73 -9.96
CA LEU A 66 -16.57 -9.11 -9.53
C LEU A 66 -15.46 -9.61 -8.60
N LEU A 67 -15.87 -10.43 -7.62
CA LEU A 67 -14.99 -11.03 -6.62
C LEU A 67 -13.92 -11.93 -7.25
N SER A 68 -14.31 -12.75 -8.23
CA SER A 68 -13.44 -13.70 -8.93
C SER A 68 -12.25 -12.99 -9.60
N ASP A 69 -12.52 -11.83 -10.17
CA ASP A 69 -11.54 -11.10 -10.97
C ASP A 69 -10.53 -10.42 -10.06
N THR A 70 -10.94 -10.06 -8.83
CA THR A 70 -10.08 -9.35 -7.88
C THR A 70 -9.19 -10.32 -7.07
N GLU A 71 -9.70 -11.52 -6.74
CA GLU A 71 -8.96 -12.51 -5.95
C GLU A 71 -7.65 -12.97 -6.62
N THR A 72 -7.62 -13.00 -7.96
CA THR A 72 -6.43 -13.39 -8.75
C THR A 72 -5.22 -12.48 -8.50
N PHE A 73 -5.47 -11.19 -8.24
CA PHE A 73 -4.43 -10.18 -8.07
C PHE A 73 -4.02 -9.95 -6.62
N LEU A 74 -4.64 -10.64 -5.65
CA LEU A 74 -4.23 -10.54 -4.24
C LEU A 74 -2.86 -11.16 -4.01
N ILE A 75 -2.00 -10.41 -3.33
CA ILE A 75 -0.64 -10.82 -2.96
C ILE A 75 -0.71 -11.52 -1.60
N SER A 76 -0.85 -12.85 -1.61
CA SER A 76 -0.92 -13.65 -0.38
C SER A 76 -0.49 -15.11 -0.60
N ASP A 77 0.01 -15.76 0.46
CA ASP A 77 0.34 -17.18 0.45
C ASP A 77 -0.95 -17.99 0.53
N ARG A 78 -1.50 -18.37 -0.63
CA ARG A 78 -2.76 -19.11 -0.74
C ARG A 78 -2.75 -20.47 -0.02
N GLU A 79 -1.60 -20.94 0.47
CA GLU A 79 -1.42 -22.24 1.12
C GLU A 79 -1.16 -22.15 2.65
N SER A 80 -1.07 -20.94 3.23
CA SER A 80 -0.79 -20.74 4.65
C SER A 80 -1.92 -19.95 5.32
N ALA A 81 -2.64 -20.60 6.25
CA ALA A 81 -3.64 -19.96 7.11
C ALA A 81 -3.01 -19.08 8.20
N GLU A 82 -1.73 -19.29 8.52
CA GLU A 82 -0.99 -18.42 9.42
C GLU A 82 -0.64 -17.12 8.69
N ALA A 83 -0.89 -15.98 9.35
CA ALA A 83 -0.53 -14.65 8.88
C ALA A 83 0.85 -14.73 8.19
N PRO A 84 0.99 -14.20 6.96
CA PRO A 84 2.24 -14.36 6.26
C PRO A 84 3.32 -13.74 7.14
N GLY A 85 4.54 -14.30 7.15
CA GLY A 85 5.69 -13.69 7.82
C GLY A 85 6.10 -12.33 7.20
N ALA A 86 5.14 -11.57 6.68
CA ALA A 86 5.25 -10.36 5.89
C ALA A 86 4.10 -9.36 6.20
N GLY A 87 2.90 -9.79 6.57
CA GLY A 87 1.75 -8.90 6.77
C GLY A 87 0.80 -9.42 7.85
N LEU A 88 -0.14 -8.59 8.29
CA LEU A 88 -1.13 -8.98 9.30
C LEU A 88 -2.29 -9.79 8.69
N LEU A 89 -2.54 -9.69 7.38
CA LEU A 89 -3.69 -10.31 6.72
C LEU A 89 -3.30 -11.61 6.00
N GLY A 90 -3.91 -12.72 6.40
CA GLY A 90 -3.83 -13.99 5.69
C GLY A 90 -4.78 -14.04 4.48
N ILE A 91 -4.65 -15.08 3.63
CA ILE A 91 -5.55 -15.24 2.47
C ILE A 91 -7.02 -15.34 2.88
N ASP A 92 -7.33 -15.98 4.01
CA ASP A 92 -8.70 -16.13 4.49
C ASP A 92 -9.27 -14.79 5.01
N ASP A 93 -8.43 -13.96 5.63
CA ASP A 93 -8.81 -12.59 6.00
C ASP A 93 -9.14 -11.78 4.75
N LEU A 94 -8.28 -11.83 3.72
CA LEU A 94 -8.49 -11.11 2.46
C LEU A 94 -9.75 -11.56 1.72
N ARG A 95 -10.02 -12.88 1.68
CA ARG A 95 -11.28 -13.43 1.15
C ARG A 95 -12.49 -12.97 1.94
N GLY A 96 -12.37 -12.95 3.27
CA GLY A 96 -13.40 -12.42 4.16
C GLY A 96 -13.71 -10.96 3.86
N LEU A 97 -12.68 -10.13 3.68
CA LEU A 97 -12.81 -8.72 3.31
C LEU A 97 -13.44 -8.56 1.92
N LEU A 98 -13.00 -9.36 0.94
CA LEU A 98 -13.60 -9.38 -0.40
C LEU A 98 -15.09 -9.72 -0.34
N ALA A 99 -15.52 -10.65 0.52
CA ALA A 99 -16.93 -11.03 0.60
C ALA A 99 -17.85 -9.94 1.20
N LEU A 100 -17.30 -8.89 1.82
CA LEU A 100 -18.09 -7.83 2.44
C LEU A 100 -18.82 -6.97 1.40
N PRO A 101 -20.00 -6.42 1.74
CA PRO A 101 -20.86 -5.76 0.76
C PRO A 101 -20.38 -4.37 0.33
N SER A 102 -19.58 -3.68 1.15
CA SER A 102 -19.24 -2.27 0.92
C SER A 102 -17.87 -1.86 1.46
N VAL A 103 -17.42 -0.67 1.08
CA VAL A 103 -16.18 -0.04 1.57
C VAL A 103 -16.22 0.18 3.08
N GLU A 104 -17.37 0.60 3.62
CA GLU A 104 -17.57 0.83 5.06
C GLU A 104 -17.50 -0.48 5.84
N ALA A 105 -18.08 -1.56 5.29
CA ALA A 105 -17.99 -2.88 5.92
C ALA A 105 -16.52 -3.36 5.98
N VAL A 106 -15.76 -3.15 4.89
CA VAL A 106 -14.31 -3.43 4.85
C VAL A 106 -13.55 -2.61 5.89
N ALA A 107 -13.80 -1.30 5.97
CA ALA A 107 -13.16 -0.42 6.95
C ALA A 107 -13.43 -0.85 8.39
N ASN A 108 -14.69 -1.17 8.73
CA ASN A 108 -15.07 -1.66 10.06
C ASN A 108 -14.36 -2.99 10.41
N GLN A 109 -14.35 -3.95 9.48
CA GLN A 109 -13.67 -5.22 9.70
C GLN A 109 -12.15 -5.06 9.89
N LEU A 110 -11.56 -4.05 9.24
CA LEU A 110 -10.13 -3.74 9.32
C LEU A 110 -9.70 -3.07 10.64
N VAL A 111 -10.63 -2.66 11.51
CA VAL A 111 -10.30 -2.05 12.81
C VAL A 111 -9.47 -3.00 13.67
N LYS A 112 -9.83 -4.28 13.73
CA LYS A 112 -9.10 -5.29 14.53
C LYS A 112 -7.67 -5.56 14.04
N PHE A 113 -7.36 -5.18 12.80
CA PHE A 113 -6.02 -5.29 12.21
C PHE A 113 -5.24 -3.96 12.27
N GLY A 114 -5.86 -2.89 12.78
CA GLY A 114 -5.24 -1.58 12.90
C GLY A 114 -5.25 -0.74 11.60
N TYR A 115 -6.02 -1.13 10.57
CA TYR A 115 -6.17 -0.33 9.34
C TYR A 115 -7.52 0.40 9.28
N GLY A 116 -8.51 -0.06 10.05
CA GLY A 116 -9.88 0.44 9.96
C GLY A 116 -10.05 1.89 10.42
N SER A 117 -9.38 2.31 11.50
CA SER A 117 -9.57 3.65 12.06
C SER A 117 -9.27 4.76 11.05
N VAL A 118 -8.14 4.66 10.35
CA VAL A 118 -7.74 5.67 9.35
C VAL A 118 -8.69 5.68 8.14
N LEU A 119 -9.27 4.52 7.80
CA LEU A 119 -10.27 4.42 6.74
C LEU A 119 -11.60 5.07 7.16
N LEU A 120 -12.06 4.77 8.37
CA LEU A 120 -13.31 5.30 8.93
C LEU A 120 -13.29 6.83 9.01
N GLU A 121 -12.16 7.41 9.42
CA GLU A 121 -11.94 8.87 9.45
C GLU A 121 -12.04 9.54 8.07
N ASN A 122 -11.80 8.79 7.00
CA ASN A 122 -11.80 9.31 5.62
C ASN A 122 -13.02 8.86 4.80
N LEU A 123 -14.02 8.21 5.42
CA LEU A 123 -15.22 7.76 4.72
C LEU A 123 -16.10 8.91 4.21
N GLU A 124 -16.15 10.04 4.92
CA GLU A 124 -16.94 11.20 4.50
C GLU A 124 -16.42 11.80 3.17
N ALA A 125 -15.10 11.85 3.01
CA ALA A 125 -14.46 12.26 1.75
C ALA A 125 -14.82 11.29 0.61
N PHE A 126 -14.81 9.99 0.89
CA PHE A 126 -15.21 8.95 -0.08
C PHE A 126 -16.70 9.04 -0.47
N HIS A 127 -17.60 9.35 0.47
CA HIS A 127 -19.02 9.54 0.16
C HIS A 127 -19.27 10.78 -0.72
N SER A 128 -18.50 11.84 -0.47
CA SER A 128 -18.60 13.09 -1.24
C SER A 128 -18.04 12.96 -2.64
N ARG A 129 -16.95 12.19 -2.79
CA ARG A 129 -16.31 11.87 -4.06
C ARG A 129 -15.96 10.38 -4.06
N PRO A 130 -16.72 9.51 -4.75
CA PRO A 130 -16.56 8.05 -4.73
C PRO A 130 -15.31 7.59 -5.48
N ASP A 131 -14.15 7.99 -4.96
CA ASP A 131 -12.81 7.63 -5.39
C ASP A 131 -12.05 7.18 -4.14
N VAL A 132 -11.41 6.02 -4.23
CA VAL A 132 -10.69 5.41 -3.11
C VAL A 132 -9.36 6.11 -2.81
N PHE A 133 -8.96 7.10 -3.61
CA PHE A 133 -7.70 7.83 -3.47
C PHE A 133 -7.45 8.29 -2.03
N PHE A 134 -8.41 8.97 -1.40
CA PHE A 134 -8.29 9.46 -0.02
C PHE A 134 -8.06 8.33 0.99
N LEU A 135 -8.79 7.22 0.83
CA LEU A 135 -8.67 6.04 1.68
C LEU A 135 -7.29 5.37 1.53
N VAL A 136 -6.83 5.22 0.29
CA VAL A 136 -5.52 4.63 -0.01
C VAL A 136 -4.39 5.53 0.50
N GLN A 137 -4.50 6.85 0.31
CA GLN A 137 -3.51 7.82 0.81
C GLN A 137 -3.42 7.81 2.34
N ALA A 138 -4.54 7.64 3.03
CA ALA A 138 -4.57 7.50 4.48
C ALA A 138 -3.84 6.22 4.95
N LEU A 139 -4.06 5.09 4.27
CA LEU A 139 -3.34 3.84 4.56
C LEU A 139 -1.84 3.95 4.28
N GLU A 140 -1.45 4.56 3.15
CA GLU A 140 -0.05 4.76 2.78
C GLU A 140 0.68 5.64 3.81
N ARG A 141 0.04 6.74 4.26
CA ARG A 141 0.57 7.58 5.34
C ARG A 141 0.84 6.77 6.60
N GLN A 142 -0.17 6.05 7.07
CA GLN A 142 -0.05 5.24 8.28
C GLN A 142 1.11 4.22 8.14
N TYR A 143 1.21 3.54 6.99
CA TYR A 143 2.26 2.58 6.71
C TYR A 143 3.66 3.21 6.74
N LEU A 144 3.86 4.31 6.02
CA LEU A 144 5.17 4.95 5.91
C LEU A 144 5.60 5.58 7.24
N GLU A 145 4.68 6.11 8.03
CA GLU A 145 4.95 6.59 9.38
C GLU A 145 5.40 5.47 10.32
N GLN A 146 4.72 4.31 10.27
CA GLN A 146 5.11 3.12 11.04
C GLN A 146 6.48 2.59 10.60
N LEU A 147 6.75 2.52 9.29
CA LEU A 147 8.03 2.09 8.76
C LEU A 147 9.17 3.03 9.20
N ARG A 148 8.97 4.34 9.05
CA ARG A 148 9.92 5.36 9.51
C ARG A 148 10.16 5.27 11.01
N GLY A 149 9.12 5.00 11.80
CA GLY A 149 9.22 4.73 13.23
C GLY A 149 10.08 3.50 13.54
N ALA A 150 9.88 2.40 12.83
CA ALA A 150 10.65 1.17 13.02
C ALA A 150 12.14 1.35 12.71
N VAL A 151 12.47 2.13 11.68
CA VAL A 151 13.87 2.43 11.31
C VAL A 151 14.59 3.28 12.35
N ARG A 152 13.89 4.13 13.11
CA ARG A 152 14.53 4.99 14.13
C ARG A 152 15.28 4.22 15.21
N PHE A 153 14.84 3.00 15.53
CA PHE A 153 15.37 2.17 16.60
C PHE A 153 16.25 1.01 16.09
N PHE A 154 16.51 0.96 14.78
CA PHE A 154 17.33 -0.07 14.17
C PHE A 154 18.80 0.16 14.50
N GLN A 155 19.48 -0.85 15.07
CA GLN A 155 20.91 -0.77 15.42
C GLN A 155 21.73 -1.55 14.38
N GLY A 156 22.05 -0.91 13.25
CA GLY A 156 22.79 -1.50 12.13
C GLY A 156 23.38 -0.45 11.18
N ASP A 157 23.51 -0.75 9.88
CA ASP A 157 23.80 0.27 8.86
C ASP A 157 22.55 1.12 8.59
N GLU A 158 22.26 1.98 9.57
CA GLU A 158 21.07 2.82 9.60
C GLU A 158 20.99 3.73 8.38
N TRP A 159 22.13 4.15 7.82
CA TRP A 159 22.15 5.11 6.74
C TRP A 159 21.49 4.53 5.48
N VAL A 160 21.87 3.32 5.05
CA VAL A 160 21.30 2.70 3.85
C VAL A 160 19.80 2.47 4.00
N VAL A 161 19.36 1.99 5.16
CA VAL A 161 17.94 1.73 5.44
C VAL A 161 17.14 3.03 5.50
N ARG A 162 17.69 4.08 6.13
CA ARG A 162 17.05 5.41 6.17
C ARG A 162 16.96 6.03 4.78
N GLN A 163 18.00 5.89 3.95
CA GLN A 163 17.97 6.35 2.56
C GLN A 163 16.90 5.62 1.74
N PHE A 164 16.79 4.30 1.90
CA PHE A 164 15.73 3.53 1.26
C PHE A 164 14.32 4.03 1.67
N VAL A 165 14.07 4.24 2.96
CA VAL A 165 12.78 4.77 3.42
C VAL A 165 12.53 6.20 2.94
N SER A 166 13.57 7.04 2.87
CA SER A 166 13.50 8.38 2.27
C SER A 166 13.03 8.32 0.81
N GLN A 167 13.58 7.38 0.03
CA GLN A 167 13.18 7.18 -1.37
C GLN A 167 11.74 6.67 -1.51
N GLU A 168 11.28 5.80 -0.59
CA GLU A 168 9.87 5.36 -0.59
C GLU A 168 8.91 6.50 -0.26
N LEU A 169 9.28 7.42 0.65
CA LEU A 169 8.52 8.64 0.93
C LEU A 169 8.44 9.54 -0.30
N ASP A 170 9.57 9.78 -0.98
CA ASP A 170 9.62 10.57 -2.21
C ASP A 170 8.77 9.95 -3.32
N ARG A 171 8.92 8.64 -3.57
CA ARG A 171 8.12 7.90 -4.55
C ARG A 171 6.63 8.08 -4.28
N ARG A 172 6.21 7.88 -3.03
CA ARG A 172 4.80 8.02 -2.66
C ARG A 172 4.32 9.47 -2.81
N ASN A 173 5.11 10.47 -2.40
CA ASN A 173 4.75 11.88 -2.56
C ASN A 173 4.55 12.23 -4.04
N VAL A 174 5.48 11.81 -4.91
CA VAL A 174 5.37 12.04 -6.37
C VAL A 174 4.12 11.38 -6.94
N LEU A 175 3.85 10.12 -6.60
CA LEU A 175 2.66 9.42 -7.11
C LEU A 175 1.35 10.05 -6.59
N ALA A 176 1.30 10.45 -5.32
CA ALA A 176 0.14 11.13 -4.74
C ALA A 176 -0.11 12.48 -5.42
N LEU A 177 0.95 13.25 -5.68
CA LEU A 177 0.90 14.51 -6.43
C LEU A 177 0.34 14.30 -7.84
N LEU A 178 0.94 13.39 -8.62
CA LEU A 178 0.52 13.13 -10.01
C LEU A 178 -0.95 12.69 -10.06
N LYS A 179 -1.35 11.78 -9.16
CA LYS A 179 -2.73 11.30 -9.11
C LYS A 179 -3.70 12.38 -8.63
N GLY A 180 -3.31 13.21 -7.65
CA GLY A 180 -4.15 14.30 -7.16
C GLY A 180 -4.38 15.39 -8.20
N VAL A 181 -3.34 15.74 -8.98
CA VAL A 181 -3.47 16.66 -10.11
C VAL A 181 -4.39 16.09 -11.19
N GLU A 182 -4.24 14.81 -11.55
CA GLU A 182 -5.14 14.13 -12.48
C GLU A 182 -6.61 14.15 -11.99
N LEU A 183 -6.82 14.00 -10.68
CA LEU A 183 -8.14 14.07 -10.05
C LEU A 183 -8.64 15.50 -9.77
N HIS A 184 -7.91 16.52 -10.24
CA HIS A 184 -8.24 17.94 -10.04
C HIS A 184 -8.49 18.28 -8.56
N ILE A 185 -7.66 17.72 -7.67
CA ILE A 185 -7.68 18.05 -6.24
C ILE A 185 -7.08 19.45 -6.06
N PRO A 186 -7.72 20.35 -5.31
CA PRO A 186 -7.18 21.69 -5.08
C PRO A 186 -5.77 21.65 -4.45
N PRO A 187 -4.84 22.54 -4.84
CA PRO A 187 -3.47 22.54 -4.31
C PRO A 187 -3.40 22.58 -2.78
N GLU A 188 -4.28 23.35 -2.13
CA GLU A 188 -4.38 23.45 -0.68
C GLU A 188 -4.71 22.12 -0.01
N GLU A 189 -5.55 21.29 -0.64
CA GLU A 189 -5.87 19.95 -0.16
C GLU A 189 -4.74 18.98 -0.51
N LEU A 190 -4.15 19.10 -1.70
CA LEU A 190 -3.09 18.22 -2.17
C LEU A 190 -1.82 18.30 -1.31
N THR A 191 -1.49 19.50 -0.83
CA THR A 191 -0.35 19.71 0.09
C THR A 191 -0.52 18.98 1.43
N THR A 192 -1.76 18.72 1.87
CA THR A 192 -2.01 17.94 3.08
C THR A 192 -1.52 16.50 2.95
N PHE A 193 -1.46 15.95 1.71
CA PHE A 193 -0.96 14.61 1.48
C PHE A 193 0.54 14.50 1.65
N PHE A 194 1.32 15.58 1.64
CA PHE A 194 2.78 15.51 1.72
C PHE A 194 3.25 14.76 2.97
N LEU A 195 4.28 13.92 2.80
CA LEU A 195 4.99 13.27 3.90
C LEU A 195 6.45 13.72 3.95
N GLU A 196 6.86 14.20 5.12
CA GLU A 196 8.23 14.61 5.39
C GLU A 196 9.20 13.43 5.55
N GLY A 197 10.50 13.72 5.37
CA GLY A 197 11.59 12.77 5.58
C GLY A 197 12.15 12.14 4.31
N GLY A 198 11.63 12.57 3.15
CA GLY A 198 12.23 12.35 1.83
C GLY A 198 13.25 13.43 1.45
N SER A 199 13.78 13.34 0.24
CA SER A 199 14.62 14.37 -0.39
C SER A 199 13.80 15.49 -1.04
N LEU A 200 12.53 15.22 -1.38
CA LEU A 200 11.60 16.22 -1.89
C LEU A 200 11.18 17.16 -0.75
N SER A 201 11.50 18.45 -0.86
CA SER A 201 11.12 19.43 0.15
C SER A 201 9.63 19.78 0.09
N ALA A 202 9.04 20.17 1.22
CA ALA A 202 7.66 20.64 1.29
C ALA A 202 7.39 21.83 0.36
N LYS A 203 8.37 22.73 0.23
CA LYS A 203 8.30 23.87 -0.68
C LYS A 203 8.25 23.41 -2.13
N ALA A 204 9.18 22.54 -2.56
CA ALA A 204 9.19 22.01 -3.91
C ALA A 204 7.90 21.23 -4.22
N PHE A 205 7.38 20.46 -3.27
CA PHE A 205 6.09 19.78 -3.42
C PHE A 205 4.93 20.76 -3.62
N ALA A 206 4.86 21.83 -2.82
CA ALA A 206 3.83 22.86 -2.95
C ALA A 206 3.95 23.64 -4.28
N ASP A 207 5.17 23.96 -4.71
CA ASP A 207 5.42 24.61 -6.00
C ASP A 207 4.93 23.72 -7.17
N LEU A 208 5.13 22.39 -7.07
CA LEU A 208 4.60 21.44 -8.06
C LEU A 208 3.07 21.30 -8.01
N CYS A 209 2.45 21.38 -6.83
CA CYS A 209 0.98 21.33 -6.69
C CYS A 209 0.30 22.50 -7.41
N ALA A 210 0.98 23.64 -7.56
CA ALA A 210 0.45 24.82 -8.24
C ALA A 210 0.49 24.72 -9.78
N LEU A 211 1.10 23.68 -10.33
CA LEU A 211 1.18 23.48 -11.77
C LEU A 211 -0.15 22.99 -12.35
N PRO A 212 -0.51 23.41 -13.58
CA PRO A 212 -1.86 23.24 -14.12
C PRO A 212 -2.17 21.82 -14.59
N GLY A 213 -1.17 20.94 -14.71
CA GLY A 213 -1.35 19.63 -15.31
C GLY A 213 -0.21 18.66 -15.02
N VAL A 214 -0.49 17.38 -15.29
CA VAL A 214 0.44 16.26 -15.04
C VAL A 214 1.73 16.41 -15.86
N ALA A 215 1.66 16.89 -17.09
CA ALA A 215 2.83 17.05 -17.96
C ALA A 215 3.80 18.11 -17.42
N GLU A 216 3.28 19.22 -16.92
CA GLU A 216 4.03 20.29 -16.29
C GLU A 216 4.67 19.81 -14.98
N VAL A 217 3.93 19.05 -14.16
CA VAL A 217 4.45 18.43 -12.94
C VAL A 217 5.63 17.50 -13.27
N VAL A 218 5.48 16.60 -14.24
CA VAL A 218 6.55 15.68 -14.65
C VAL A 218 7.79 16.44 -15.11
N SER A 219 7.61 17.54 -15.85
CA SER A 219 8.71 18.40 -16.28
C SER A 219 9.40 19.10 -15.10
N GLY A 220 8.63 19.51 -14.09
CA GLY A 220 9.14 20.16 -12.88
C GLY A 220 9.91 19.22 -11.93
N LEU A 221 9.58 17.92 -11.92
CA LEU A 221 10.22 16.94 -11.02
C LEU A 221 11.74 16.85 -11.21
N GLY A 222 12.24 17.08 -12.43
CA GLY A 222 13.69 17.04 -12.70
C GLY A 222 14.52 18.04 -11.89
N ASN A 223 13.90 19.12 -11.41
CA ASN A 223 14.54 20.15 -10.60
C ASN A 223 14.07 20.14 -9.12
N ALA A 224 13.17 19.22 -8.76
CA ALA A 224 12.52 19.21 -7.45
C ALA A 224 13.34 18.46 -6.38
N PHE A 225 14.34 17.68 -6.81
CA PHE A 225 15.25 16.94 -5.96
C PHE A 225 16.64 17.59 -5.95
N PRO A 226 17.37 17.53 -4.82
CA PRO A 226 18.74 18.04 -4.70
C PRO A 226 19.76 17.23 -5.51
#